data_AF-A0A6G1LK48-F1
#
_entry.id   AF-A0A6G1LK48-F1
#
_cell.length_a   1.000
_cell.length_b   1.000
_cell.length_c   1.000
_cell.angle_alpha   90.00
_cell.angle_beta   90.00
_cell.angle_gamma   90.00
#
_symmetry.space_group_name_H-M   'P 1'
#
loop_
_entity.id
_entity.type
_entity.pdbx_description
1 polymer ?
#
loop_
_entity_poly.entity_id
_entity_poly.type
_entity_poly.pdbx_seq_one_letter_code
_entity_poly.pdbx_strand_id
1 'polypeptide(L)'
;MAPVNATDLAVCPPIGAECAGLQIMSSSTCNQERRIGEGCGSWTSSDGRQRYFSIPDEKFAKIKRHLIVAPLLNRRHNREIKLSAAMNVGTVPARMQTFFLVGYFVMQIVFCTITINWQGKQFYDGAVDRMGTLAVLNMIPLFLLAGRNNPLIWLCGISFDTYNLIHRWLGRIVVFESIAHVAFWMAGKIAVMGGEKGWHMIHIAIWSSRMMLTGTVGVCALIFILFQSPSIIRHAFYEIFLGVHQILAIIATATVWIHLKGMPQQRLLAGAIACWIVERAWRFWSLATRNVGHGVTKAEVEALPGDAVRVTLRLARPWQFKPGQHVYMYMPSVGLWTSHPFSLAWSEEQTDLPTEKGLPMVRQDMFASRTRTMSLIIRRRTGFTDQMFKKAEVAPGGKFVTTAFVEGPYGSQSFHSYGTVMLFAAGIGITHQVPHVRDLVQAYANGTCATRKIVLVWIIQSPEHLEWIRPWMTQILGMDRRRDILKILLFVTRPRSTKEIHSPSSSVQMFPGKPDVAALIEKEQMAQIGAMSVSVCGTGSLADDVRKAVRDRCERTEIDFTEEAFSW
;
A
#
# COMPACT_ATOMS: atom_id res chain seq x y z
N MET A 1 16.55 -19.26 -67.06
CA MET A 1 15.95 -17.93 -67.32
C MET A 1 14.66 -17.87 -66.52
N ALA A 2 14.50 -16.81 -65.71
CA ALA A 2 13.47 -16.51 -64.70
C ALA A 2 13.53 -17.27 -63.35
N PRO A 3 13.69 -16.53 -62.24
CA PRO A 3 13.02 -16.83 -60.98
C PRO A 3 11.96 -15.76 -60.65
N VAL A 4 10.90 -16.20 -59.98
CA VAL A 4 9.77 -15.40 -59.47
C VAL A 4 9.80 -15.39 -57.93
N ASN A 5 9.47 -14.24 -57.35
CA ASN A 5 9.45 -13.88 -55.92
C ASN A 5 8.32 -14.50 -55.08
N ALA A 6 8.55 -14.58 -53.75
CA ALA A 6 7.59 -14.28 -52.65
C ALA A 6 8.37 -14.26 -51.32
N THR A 7 8.65 -13.12 -50.66
CA THR A 7 7.85 -12.34 -49.67
C THR A 7 7.47 -13.06 -48.37
N ASP A 8 7.74 -12.35 -47.27
CA ASP A 8 7.19 -12.43 -45.90
C ASP A 8 7.79 -13.41 -44.87
N LEU A 9 8.81 -12.92 -44.14
CA LEU A 9 9.15 -13.36 -42.78
C LEU A 9 9.13 -12.15 -41.85
N ALA A 10 8.00 -11.96 -41.15
CA ALA A 10 7.90 -11.04 -40.02
C ALA A 10 8.50 -11.68 -38.77
N VAL A 11 9.50 -11.01 -38.21
CA VAL A 11 10.24 -11.38 -37.01
C VAL A 11 9.41 -11.03 -35.76
N CYS A 12 9.07 -12.02 -34.94
CA CYS A 12 8.59 -11.82 -33.56
C CYS A 12 9.76 -11.41 -32.64
N PRO A 13 9.61 -10.37 -31.79
CA PRO A 13 10.59 -10.11 -30.73
C PRO A 13 10.37 -11.05 -29.52
N PRO A 14 11.43 -11.37 -28.75
CA PRO A 14 11.38 -12.38 -27.69
C PRO A 14 10.70 -11.85 -26.42
N ILE A 15 9.89 -12.72 -25.81
CA ILE A 15 9.27 -12.54 -24.49
C ILE A 15 10.38 -12.68 -23.44
N GLY A 16 10.70 -11.57 -22.78
CA GLY A 16 11.63 -11.52 -21.65
C GLY A 16 11.05 -12.19 -20.41
N ALA A 17 11.90 -12.98 -19.77
CA ALA A 17 11.63 -13.73 -18.55
C ALA A 17 11.53 -12.81 -17.32
N GLU A 18 10.40 -12.88 -16.60
CA GLU A 18 10.29 -12.45 -15.19
C GLU A 18 9.40 -13.45 -14.44
N CYS A 19 10.02 -14.51 -13.90
CA CYS A 19 9.44 -15.38 -12.89
C CYS A 19 10.59 -16.09 -12.15
N ALA A 20 11.19 -15.42 -11.17
CA ALA A 20 12.05 -16.05 -10.18
C ALA A 20 12.01 -15.23 -8.88
N GLY A 21 11.21 -15.72 -7.93
CA GLY A 21 11.09 -15.13 -6.59
C GLY A 21 10.48 -16.15 -5.63
N LEU A 22 11.36 -16.96 -5.03
CA LEU A 22 11.14 -17.90 -3.92
C LEU A 22 9.96 -18.89 -4.02
N GLN A 23 10.23 -20.05 -4.63
CA GLN A 23 9.68 -21.33 -4.17
C GLN A 23 10.86 -22.18 -3.66
N ILE A 24 10.92 -22.37 -2.34
CA ILE A 24 11.77 -23.41 -1.75
C ILE A 24 11.07 -24.74 -2.05
N MET A 25 11.56 -25.44 -3.07
CA MET A 25 11.19 -26.81 -3.37
C MET A 25 11.74 -27.75 -2.27
N SER A 26 10.87 -28.53 -1.63
CA SER A 26 11.26 -29.88 -1.24
C SER A 26 10.62 -30.86 -2.23
N SER A 27 11.45 -31.37 -3.13
CA SER A 27 11.15 -32.50 -4.00
C SER A 27 11.11 -33.78 -3.17
N SER A 28 9.94 -34.42 -3.06
CA SER A 28 9.89 -35.88 -2.92
C SER A 28 8.52 -36.40 -3.34
N THR A 29 8.56 -37.48 -4.13
CA THR A 29 7.45 -38.34 -4.58
C THR A 29 6.49 -37.78 -5.64
N CYS A 30 7.03 -37.67 -6.86
CA CYS A 30 6.25 -37.88 -8.09
C CYS A 30 6.13 -39.40 -8.30
N ASN A 31 4.94 -39.97 -8.03
CA ASN A 31 4.51 -41.22 -8.67
C ASN A 31 3.01 -41.45 -8.39
N GLN A 32 2.14 -41.00 -9.30
CA GLN A 32 0.90 -41.73 -9.56
C GLN A 32 0.38 -41.43 -10.96
N GLU A 33 0.65 -42.36 -11.87
CA GLU A 33 -0.03 -42.48 -13.16
C GLU A 33 -1.54 -42.64 -12.95
N ARG A 34 -2.35 -41.87 -13.68
CA ARG A 34 -3.67 -42.34 -14.11
C ARG A 34 -4.12 -41.66 -15.40
N ARG A 35 -4.43 -42.52 -16.37
CA ARG A 35 -4.88 -42.26 -17.74
C ARG A 35 -6.01 -41.24 -17.81
N ILE A 36 -5.92 -40.29 -18.72
CA ILE A 36 -7.06 -39.45 -19.15
C ILE A 36 -7.24 -39.71 -20.65
N GLY A 37 -8.32 -40.41 -20.97
CA GLY A 37 -8.81 -40.59 -22.34
C GLY A 37 -9.36 -39.29 -22.91
N GLU A 38 -9.33 -39.23 -24.24
CA GLU A 38 -9.67 -38.13 -25.12
C GLU A 38 -11.09 -37.56 -24.91
N GLY A 39 -11.24 -36.25 -25.15
CA GLY A 39 -12.54 -35.57 -25.21
C GLY A 39 -12.41 -34.05 -25.15
N CYS A 40 -12.25 -33.42 -26.31
CA CYS A 40 -12.35 -31.96 -26.45
C CYS A 40 -13.82 -31.55 -26.28
N GLY A 41 -14.19 -31.04 -25.10
CA GLY A 41 -15.55 -30.61 -24.80
C GLY A 41 -15.63 -29.66 -23.60
N SER A 42 -16.22 -28.48 -23.82
CA SER A 42 -16.84 -27.57 -22.85
C SER A 42 -16.25 -27.52 -21.43
N TRP A 43 -15.31 -26.58 -21.23
CA TRP A 43 -14.66 -26.29 -19.95
C TRP A 43 -15.64 -25.59 -19.00
N THR A 44 -16.27 -26.35 -18.09
CA THR A 44 -17.11 -25.81 -17.00
C THR A 44 -16.60 -26.26 -15.62
N SER A 45 -17.02 -25.51 -14.61
CA SER A 45 -16.41 -25.35 -13.27
C SER A 45 -16.47 -26.56 -12.32
N SER A 46 -16.85 -27.75 -12.79
CA SER A 46 -17.21 -28.90 -11.95
C SER A 46 -16.41 -30.19 -12.17
N ASP A 47 -15.37 -30.16 -13.01
CA ASP A 47 -14.59 -31.36 -13.37
C ASP A 47 -13.65 -31.89 -12.27
N GLY A 48 -13.60 -31.24 -11.10
CA GLY A 48 -12.74 -31.61 -9.99
C GLY A 48 -11.24 -31.40 -10.24
N ARG A 49 -10.82 -30.85 -11.39
CA ARG A 49 -9.39 -30.70 -11.74
C ARG A 49 -8.63 -29.77 -10.80
N GLN A 50 -9.31 -28.80 -10.19
CA GLN A 50 -8.70 -27.87 -9.25
C GLN A 50 -8.76 -28.33 -7.78
N ARG A 51 -9.38 -29.49 -7.49
CA ARG A 51 -9.57 -29.96 -6.10
C ARG A 51 -8.26 -30.11 -5.33
N TYR A 52 -7.17 -30.46 -6.01
CA TYR A 52 -5.84 -30.53 -5.40
C TYR A 52 -5.45 -29.19 -4.74
N PHE A 53 -5.72 -28.06 -5.40
CA PHE A 53 -5.38 -26.73 -4.91
C PHE A 53 -6.28 -26.22 -3.79
N SER A 54 -7.40 -26.90 -3.47
CA SER A 54 -8.24 -26.53 -2.33
C SER A 54 -7.81 -27.23 -1.03
N ILE A 55 -6.87 -28.17 -1.09
CA ILE A 55 -6.35 -28.89 0.07
C ILE A 55 -5.19 -28.08 0.65
N PRO A 56 -5.26 -27.67 1.93
CA PRO A 56 -4.20 -26.89 2.55
C PRO A 56 -3.07 -27.80 3.02
N ASP A 57 -1.84 -27.28 3.02
CA ASP A 57 -0.77 -27.90 3.81
C ASP A 57 -1.05 -27.67 5.30
N GLU A 58 -1.14 -28.73 6.09
CA GLU A 58 -1.56 -28.64 7.50
C GLU A 58 -0.62 -27.78 8.35
N LYS A 59 0.70 -27.82 8.09
CA LYS A 59 1.68 -27.06 8.86
C LYS A 59 1.59 -25.59 8.49
N PHE A 60 1.56 -25.30 7.19
CA PHE A 60 1.45 -23.94 6.69
C PHE A 60 0.12 -23.30 7.07
N ALA A 61 -0.99 -24.04 7.06
CA ALA A 61 -2.29 -23.56 7.50
C ALA A 61 -2.30 -23.16 8.98
N LYS A 62 -1.67 -23.97 9.85
CA LYS A 62 -1.48 -23.62 11.27
C LYS A 62 -0.62 -22.36 11.43
N ILE A 63 0.45 -22.21 10.63
CA ILE A 63 1.26 -20.98 10.60
C ILE A 63 0.42 -19.79 10.14
N LYS A 64 -0.36 -19.93 9.06
CA LYS A 64 -1.28 -18.89 8.57
C LYS A 64 -2.24 -18.44 9.67
N ARG A 65 -2.89 -19.40 10.34
CA ARG A 65 -3.88 -19.15 11.40
C ARG A 65 -3.29 -18.44 12.60
N HIS A 66 -2.13 -18.90 13.09
CA HIS A 66 -1.60 -18.48 14.37
C HIS A 66 -0.54 -17.37 14.30
N LEU A 67 0.07 -17.15 13.13
CA LEU A 67 1.18 -16.20 12.95
C LEU A 67 0.90 -15.13 11.88
N ILE A 68 0.57 -15.52 10.64
CA ILE A 68 0.52 -14.60 9.49
C ILE A 68 -0.76 -13.76 9.49
N VAL A 69 -1.93 -14.41 9.52
CA VAL A 69 -3.24 -13.74 9.48
C VAL A 69 -3.66 -13.28 10.88
N ALA A 70 -3.00 -13.78 11.93
CA ALA A 70 -3.38 -13.53 13.30
C ALA A 70 -3.12 -12.07 13.74
N PRO A 71 -4.15 -11.37 14.26
CA PRO A 71 -3.93 -10.14 15.01
C PRO A 71 -3.10 -10.42 16.27
N LEU A 72 -2.37 -9.42 16.78
CA LEU A 72 -1.59 -9.57 18.01
C LEU A 72 -2.45 -10.07 19.18
N LEU A 73 -3.59 -9.42 19.37
CA LEU A 73 -4.58 -9.80 20.38
C LEU A 73 -5.70 -10.65 19.74
N ASN A 74 -6.94 -10.50 20.20
CA ASN A 74 -8.01 -11.42 19.87
C ASN A 74 -8.57 -11.21 18.45
N ARG A 75 -9.03 -9.98 18.16
CA ARG A 75 -9.69 -9.62 16.88
C ARG A 75 -9.13 -8.38 16.17
N ARG A 76 -8.51 -7.45 16.89
CA ARG A 76 -8.21 -6.11 16.36
C ARG A 76 -6.82 -6.06 15.72
N HIS A 77 -6.78 -5.60 14.48
CA HIS A 77 -5.56 -5.21 13.80
C HIS A 77 -5.75 -3.80 13.20
N ASN A 78 -6.76 -3.64 12.34
CA ASN A 78 -6.97 -2.42 11.56
C ASN A 78 -8.01 -1.46 12.13
N ARG A 79 -8.80 -1.90 13.11
CA ARG A 79 -9.57 -0.95 13.90
C ARG A 79 -8.66 -0.17 14.82
N GLU A 80 -8.56 1.13 14.55
CA GLU A 80 -7.83 2.10 15.36
C GLU A 80 -8.20 2.04 16.85
N ILE A 81 -7.19 2.10 17.73
CA ILE A 81 -7.39 2.23 19.17
C ILE A 81 -7.79 3.67 19.46
N LYS A 82 -9.00 3.85 19.95
CA LYS A 82 -9.48 5.14 20.45
C LYS A 82 -9.38 5.15 21.98
N LEU A 83 -8.55 6.04 22.54
CA LEU A 83 -8.52 6.31 23.98
C LEU A 83 -9.68 7.21 24.40
N SER A 84 -10.19 8.03 23.47
CA SER A 84 -11.40 8.84 23.62
C SER A 84 -12.05 9.07 22.25
N ALA A 85 -13.24 9.69 22.20
CA ALA A 85 -13.89 10.03 20.93
C ALA A 85 -13.02 10.90 20.01
N ALA A 86 -12.09 11.68 20.58
CA ALA A 86 -11.15 12.55 19.87
C ALA A 86 -9.72 11.99 19.77
N MET A 87 -9.35 10.98 20.58
CA MET A 87 -7.97 10.49 20.66
C MET A 87 -7.83 9.10 20.03
N ASN A 88 -7.13 9.05 18.89
CA ASN A 88 -6.78 7.83 18.16
C ASN A 88 -5.27 7.56 18.28
N VAL A 89 -4.90 6.35 18.68
CA VAL A 89 -3.52 5.91 18.96
C VAL A 89 -2.93 5.04 17.84
N GLY A 90 -3.67 4.83 16.75
CA GLY A 90 -3.25 4.03 15.60
C GLY A 90 -3.71 2.57 15.66
N THR A 91 -3.14 1.75 14.78
CA THR A 91 -3.45 0.33 14.60
C THR A 91 -2.52 -0.58 15.40
N VAL A 92 -2.96 -1.80 15.68
CA VAL A 92 -2.16 -2.80 16.42
C VAL A 92 -1.40 -3.66 15.41
N PRO A 93 -0.07 -3.80 15.52
CA PRO A 93 0.69 -4.68 14.63
C PRO A 93 0.13 -6.11 14.61
N ALA A 94 0.27 -6.81 13.48
CA ALA A 94 -0.01 -8.24 13.40
C ALA A 94 1.05 -9.04 14.20
N ARG A 95 0.78 -10.30 14.55
CA ARG A 95 1.73 -11.09 15.37
C ARG A 95 3.11 -11.18 14.74
N MET A 96 3.19 -11.47 13.44
CA MET A 96 4.47 -11.52 12.73
C MET A 96 5.22 -10.19 12.80
N GLN A 97 4.53 -9.06 12.63
CA GLN A 97 5.11 -7.73 12.78
C GLN A 97 5.59 -7.50 14.22
N THR A 98 4.80 -7.90 15.22
CA THR A 98 5.21 -7.80 16.64
C THR A 98 6.43 -8.64 16.95
N PHE A 99 6.49 -9.89 16.50
CA PHE A 99 7.67 -10.75 16.73
C PHE A 99 8.92 -10.17 16.07
N PHE A 100 8.80 -9.65 14.85
CA PHE A 100 9.90 -8.94 14.20
C PHE A 100 10.35 -7.73 15.02
N LEU A 101 9.42 -6.89 15.46
CA LEU A 101 9.73 -5.69 16.25
C LEU A 101 10.35 -6.01 17.62
N VAL A 102 9.83 -7.01 18.33
CA VAL A 102 10.37 -7.46 19.61
C VAL A 102 11.75 -8.08 19.42
N GLY A 103 11.91 -8.96 18.43
CA GLY A 103 13.20 -9.57 18.11
C GLY A 103 14.25 -8.51 17.76
N TYR A 104 13.88 -7.53 16.93
CA TYR A 104 14.75 -6.41 16.60
C TYR A 104 15.09 -5.57 17.84
N PHE A 105 14.12 -5.24 18.69
CA PHE A 105 14.36 -4.48 19.92
C PHE A 105 15.28 -5.22 20.91
N VAL A 106 15.09 -6.54 21.09
CA VAL A 106 15.98 -7.36 21.91
C VAL A 106 17.39 -7.40 21.32
N MET A 107 17.52 -7.54 20.00
CA MET A 107 18.80 -7.48 19.31
C MET A 107 19.50 -6.13 19.56
N GLN A 108 18.77 -5.02 19.53
CA GLN A 108 19.33 -3.71 19.88
C GLN A 108 19.86 -3.67 21.31
N ILE A 109 19.10 -4.15 22.29
CA ILE A 109 19.55 -4.22 23.70
C ILE A 109 20.84 -5.06 23.81
N VAL A 110 20.89 -6.22 23.16
CA VAL A 110 22.07 -7.08 23.17
C VAL A 110 23.28 -6.36 22.56
N PHE A 111 23.14 -5.76 21.37
CA PHE A 111 24.25 -5.05 20.73
C PHE A 111 24.69 -3.80 21.50
N CYS A 112 23.78 -3.14 22.20
CA CYS A 112 24.11 -2.05 23.11
C CYS A 112 24.93 -2.51 24.32
N THR A 113 24.86 -3.78 24.74
CA THR A 113 25.37 -4.23 26.05
C THR A 113 26.49 -5.27 26.00
N ILE A 114 26.54 -6.10 24.96
CA ILE A 114 27.32 -7.35 24.94
C ILE A 114 28.84 -7.18 25.07
N THR A 115 29.40 -6.05 24.62
CA THR A 115 30.85 -5.78 24.67
C THR A 115 31.22 -4.68 25.67
N ILE A 116 30.27 -4.20 26.48
CA ILE A 116 30.56 -3.16 27.46
C ILE A 116 31.30 -3.77 28.65
N ASN A 117 32.39 -3.14 29.07
CA ASN A 117 32.99 -3.45 30.36
C ASN A 117 32.16 -2.79 31.47
N TRP A 118 31.49 -3.60 32.28
CA TRP A 118 30.62 -3.15 33.37
C TRP A 118 31.37 -2.73 34.63
N GLN A 119 32.70 -2.85 34.66
CA GLN A 119 33.52 -2.54 35.82
C GLN A 119 34.02 -1.09 35.80
N GLY A 120 33.85 -0.41 36.94
CA GLY A 120 34.38 0.93 37.17
C GLY A 120 33.80 2.00 36.25
N LYS A 121 34.54 3.10 36.05
CA LYS A 121 34.07 4.26 35.28
C LYS A 121 34.17 4.07 33.76
N GLN A 122 34.88 3.03 33.28
CA GLN A 122 35.01 2.70 31.85
C GLN A 122 33.67 2.28 31.22
N PHE A 123 32.73 1.83 32.04
CA PHE A 123 31.35 1.55 31.62
C PHE A 123 30.71 2.71 30.86
N TYR A 124 30.89 3.96 31.34
CA TYR A 124 30.26 5.12 30.73
C TYR A 124 30.77 5.36 29.31
N ASP A 125 32.08 5.31 29.08
CA ASP A 125 32.67 5.52 27.77
C ASP A 125 32.23 4.43 26.78
N GLY A 126 32.20 3.17 27.23
CA GLY A 126 31.67 2.06 26.42
C GLY A 126 30.20 2.21 26.08
N ALA A 127 29.37 2.64 27.03
CA ALA A 127 27.94 2.89 26.81
C ALA A 127 27.69 4.05 25.83
N VAL A 128 28.44 5.15 25.97
CA VAL A 128 28.38 6.30 25.05
C VAL A 128 28.69 5.87 23.62
N ASP A 129 29.78 5.14 23.41
CA ASP A 129 30.20 4.67 22.09
C ASP A 129 29.17 3.72 21.46
N ARG A 130 28.66 2.75 22.23
CA ARG A 130 27.69 1.75 21.74
C ARG A 130 26.35 2.38 21.36
N MET A 131 25.79 3.21 22.24
CA MET A 131 24.51 3.87 22.01
C MET A 131 24.59 4.84 20.82
N GLY A 132 25.68 5.62 20.73
CA GLY A 132 25.88 6.54 19.61
C GLY A 132 26.07 5.82 18.28
N THR A 133 26.87 4.76 18.26
CA THR A 133 27.13 3.97 17.04
C THR A 133 25.86 3.28 16.53
N LEU A 134 25.09 2.65 17.41
CA LEU A 134 23.84 1.98 17.02
C LEU A 134 22.75 2.96 16.58
N ALA A 135 22.65 4.13 17.23
CA ALA A 135 21.73 5.18 16.79
C ALA A 135 21.99 5.57 15.32
N VAL A 136 23.27 5.81 14.97
CA VAL A 136 23.65 6.19 13.59
C VAL A 136 23.49 5.02 12.62
N LEU A 137 23.82 3.78 13.03
CA LEU A 137 23.62 2.59 12.20
C LEU A 137 22.14 2.40 11.84
N ASN A 138 21.25 2.58 12.83
CA ASN A 138 19.81 2.46 12.67
C ASN A 138 19.20 3.56 11.79
N MET A 139 19.88 4.69 11.60
CA MET A 139 19.44 5.72 10.65
C MET A 139 19.42 5.22 9.20
N ILE A 140 20.23 4.22 8.84
CA ILE A 140 20.26 3.65 7.48
C ILE A 140 18.91 3.00 7.13
N PRO A 141 18.44 1.95 7.84
CA PRO A 141 17.12 1.40 7.59
C PRO A 141 16.01 2.41 7.91
N LEU A 142 16.18 3.31 8.88
CA LEU A 142 15.19 4.35 9.16
C LEU A 142 14.86 5.18 7.91
N PHE A 143 15.87 5.61 7.14
CA PHE A 143 15.66 6.44 5.95
C PHE A 143 15.20 5.60 4.75
N LEU A 144 15.75 4.40 4.57
CA LEU A 144 15.36 3.50 3.49
C LEU A 144 13.88 3.08 3.59
N LEU A 145 13.43 2.70 4.78
CA LEU A 145 12.07 2.17 5.00
C LEU A 145 10.98 3.24 4.95
N ALA A 146 11.34 4.53 5.01
CA ALA A 146 10.42 5.64 4.76
C ALA A 146 10.14 5.87 3.26
N GLY A 147 10.97 5.30 2.38
CA GLY A 147 10.89 5.49 0.94
C GLY A 147 9.71 4.80 0.29
N ARG A 148 9.01 5.49 -0.61
CA ARG A 148 7.93 4.88 -1.43
C ARG A 148 8.52 3.97 -2.51
N ASN A 149 9.66 4.39 -3.06
CA ASN A 149 10.43 3.63 -4.05
C ASN A 149 11.51 2.79 -3.35
N ASN A 150 11.09 1.99 -2.38
CA ASN A 150 11.98 1.10 -1.65
C ASN A 150 12.12 -0.24 -2.40
N PRO A 151 13.34 -0.64 -2.85
CA PRO A 151 13.54 -1.89 -3.56
C PRO A 151 13.15 -3.12 -2.74
N LEU A 152 13.15 -3.02 -1.41
CA LEU A 152 12.73 -4.10 -0.51
C LEU A 152 11.23 -4.42 -0.59
N ILE A 153 10.40 -3.52 -1.12
CA ILE A 153 8.98 -3.79 -1.37
C ILE A 153 8.84 -4.87 -2.44
N TRP A 154 9.55 -4.72 -3.56
CA TRP A 154 9.54 -5.71 -4.64
C TRP A 154 10.27 -6.99 -4.23
N LEU A 155 11.44 -6.89 -3.59
CA LEU A 155 12.25 -8.06 -3.24
C LEU A 155 11.58 -8.97 -2.20
N CYS A 156 10.90 -8.38 -1.20
CA CYS A 156 10.32 -9.14 -0.09
C CYS A 156 8.80 -9.33 -0.21
N GLY A 157 8.13 -8.64 -1.13
CA GLY A 157 6.67 -8.63 -1.23
C GLY A 157 5.96 -8.01 -0.01
N ILE A 158 6.67 -7.20 0.79
CA ILE A 158 6.13 -6.56 2.00
C ILE A 158 5.60 -5.17 1.63
N SER A 159 4.38 -4.85 2.08
CA SER A 159 3.73 -3.57 1.77
C SER A 159 4.50 -2.36 2.34
N PHE A 160 4.37 -1.22 1.67
CA PHE A 160 4.88 0.06 2.15
C PHE A 160 4.39 0.38 3.57
N ASP A 161 3.16 0.01 3.91
CA ASP A 161 2.59 0.21 5.26
C ASP A 161 3.34 -0.52 6.34
N THR A 162 3.74 -1.75 6.05
CA THR A 162 4.52 -2.55 6.99
C THR A 162 5.90 -1.94 7.16
N TYR A 163 6.53 -1.45 6.09
CA TYR A 163 7.81 -0.73 6.22
C TYR A 163 7.68 0.60 6.95
N ASN A 164 6.60 1.36 6.73
CA ASN A 164 6.33 2.59 7.46
C ASN A 164 6.04 2.29 8.95
N LEU A 165 5.37 1.19 9.27
CA LEU A 165 5.24 0.71 10.65
C LEU A 165 6.62 0.49 11.29
N ILE A 166 7.52 -0.20 10.57
CA ILE A 166 8.88 -0.45 11.06
C ILE A 166 9.67 0.87 11.19
N HIS A 167 9.58 1.79 10.22
CA HIS A 167 10.17 3.13 10.29
C HIS A 167 9.79 3.87 11.58
N ARG A 168 8.50 3.85 11.96
CA ARG A 168 8.03 4.49 13.21
C ARG A 168 8.68 3.87 14.46
N TRP A 169 8.91 2.55 14.48
CA TRP A 169 9.57 1.89 15.61
C TRP A 169 11.08 2.12 15.64
N LEU A 170 11.75 2.04 14.49
CA LEU A 170 13.16 2.40 14.35
C LEU A 170 13.41 3.84 14.79
N GLY A 171 12.52 4.78 14.43
CA GLY A 171 12.65 6.17 14.84
C GLY A 171 12.64 6.34 16.35
N ARG A 172 11.78 5.59 17.06
CA ARG A 172 11.76 5.59 18.53
C ARG A 172 13.05 5.01 19.11
N ILE A 173 13.54 3.90 18.54
CA ILE A 173 14.80 3.27 18.96
C ILE A 173 15.96 4.26 18.81
N VAL A 174 16.12 4.91 17.64
CA VAL A 174 17.18 5.90 17.39
C VAL A 174 17.11 7.06 18.39
N VAL A 175 15.91 7.57 18.70
CA VAL A 175 15.74 8.64 19.69
C VAL A 175 16.14 8.15 21.09
N PHE A 176 15.70 6.97 21.50
CA PHE A 176 16.05 6.42 22.82
C PHE A 176 17.55 6.12 22.95
N GLU A 177 18.18 5.55 21.92
CA GLU A 177 19.63 5.33 21.87
C GLU A 177 20.38 6.67 21.94
N SER A 178 19.89 7.71 21.25
CA SER A 178 20.48 9.05 21.28
C SER A 178 20.33 9.74 22.65
N ILE A 179 19.18 9.59 23.32
CA ILE A 179 18.96 10.07 24.69
C ILE A 179 19.89 9.32 25.66
N ALA A 180 19.99 7.99 25.54
CA ALA A 180 20.87 7.18 26.36
C ALA A 180 22.34 7.56 26.16
N HIS A 181 22.77 7.78 24.91
CA HIS A 181 24.11 8.27 24.58
C HIS A 181 24.46 9.56 25.34
N VAL A 182 23.57 10.56 25.33
CA VAL A 182 23.77 11.82 26.06
C VAL A 182 23.73 11.59 27.58
N ALA A 183 22.80 10.77 28.07
CA ALA A 183 22.65 10.48 29.49
C ALA A 183 23.89 9.78 30.08
N PHE A 184 24.45 8.78 29.39
CA PHE A 184 25.67 8.10 29.83
C PHE A 184 26.88 9.02 29.77
N TRP A 185 26.96 9.92 28.79
CA TRP A 185 28.02 10.93 28.75
C TRP A 185 27.95 11.89 29.94
N MET A 186 26.76 12.41 30.26
CA MET A 186 26.56 13.28 31.43
C MET A 186 26.87 12.54 32.74
N ALA A 187 26.33 11.32 32.90
CA ALA A 187 26.54 10.51 34.08
C ALA A 187 28.03 10.17 34.27
N GLY A 188 28.76 9.87 33.20
CA GLY A 188 30.20 9.63 33.24
C GLY A 188 30.98 10.85 33.71
N LYS A 189 30.64 12.06 33.23
CA LYS A 189 31.28 13.30 33.70
C LYS A 189 31.03 13.56 35.19
N ILE A 190 29.80 13.36 35.65
CA ILE A 190 29.43 13.51 37.06
C ILE A 190 30.15 12.45 37.93
N ALA A 191 30.19 11.20 37.49
CA ALA A 191 30.84 10.11 38.21
C ALA A 191 32.37 10.28 38.30
N VAL A 192 33.02 10.85 37.26
CA VAL A 192 34.46 11.09 37.25
C VAL A 192 34.84 12.32 38.06
N MET A 193 34.12 13.44 37.90
CA MET A 193 34.50 14.76 38.43
C MET A 193 33.80 15.16 39.74
N GLY A 194 32.78 14.40 40.17
CA GLY A 194 31.87 14.77 41.25
C GLY A 194 30.69 15.63 40.77
N GLY A 195 29.67 15.79 41.62
CA GLY A 195 28.41 16.46 41.28
C GLY A 195 28.57 17.88 40.75
N GLU A 196 29.06 18.80 41.58
CA GLU A 196 29.15 20.23 41.23
C GLU A 196 30.08 20.48 40.04
N LYS A 197 31.30 19.93 40.09
CA LYS A 197 32.30 20.10 39.02
C LYS A 197 31.84 19.44 37.71
N GLY A 198 31.17 18.29 37.79
CA GLY A 198 30.63 17.57 36.64
C GLY A 198 29.55 18.39 35.92
N TRP A 199 28.57 18.91 36.66
CA TRP A 199 27.51 19.77 36.08
C TRP A 199 28.07 21.07 35.48
N HIS A 200 28.99 21.71 36.18
CA HIS A 200 29.66 22.90 35.66
C HIS A 200 30.40 22.61 34.35
N MET A 201 31.10 21.47 34.28
CA MET A 201 31.82 21.08 33.07
C MET A 201 30.88 20.72 31.92
N ILE A 202 29.77 20.03 32.19
CA ILE A 202 28.75 19.75 31.17
C ILE A 202 28.22 21.05 30.56
N HIS A 203 27.90 22.04 31.40
CA HIS A 203 27.39 23.33 30.94
C HIS A 203 28.38 24.03 30.00
N ILE A 204 29.65 24.14 30.41
CA ILE A 204 30.70 24.75 29.56
C ILE A 204 30.88 23.94 28.27
N ALA A 205 30.95 22.60 28.36
CA ALA A 205 31.22 21.74 27.22
C ALA A 205 30.16 21.92 26.11
N ILE A 206 28.88 21.97 26.47
CA ILE A 206 27.75 22.13 25.53
C ILE A 206 27.88 23.43 24.71
N TRP A 207 28.31 24.53 25.32
CA TRP A 207 28.36 25.84 24.66
C TRP A 207 29.71 26.15 24.01
N SER A 208 30.81 25.64 24.57
CA SER A 208 32.16 25.96 24.10
C SER A 208 32.69 24.97 23.07
N SER A 209 32.23 23.71 23.09
CA SER A 209 32.66 22.69 22.12
C SER A 209 31.68 22.59 20.97
N ARG A 210 32.16 22.79 19.74
CA ARG A 210 31.36 22.61 18.51
C ARG A 210 30.76 21.21 18.42
N MET A 211 31.49 20.18 18.82
CA MET A 211 31.01 18.80 18.82
C MET A 211 29.82 18.65 19.78
N MET A 212 29.94 19.18 21.00
CA MET A 212 28.88 19.04 22.00
C MET A 212 27.64 19.87 21.66
N LEU A 213 27.83 21.10 21.16
CA LEU A 213 26.73 21.95 20.73
C LEU A 213 25.92 21.28 19.62
N THR A 214 26.60 20.80 18.57
CA THR A 214 25.92 20.15 17.44
C THR A 214 25.26 18.82 17.83
N GLY A 215 25.89 18.02 18.69
CA GLY A 215 25.26 16.82 19.25
C GLY A 215 23.99 17.16 20.04
N THR A 216 24.03 18.21 20.87
CA THR A 216 22.88 18.68 21.65
C THR A 216 21.74 19.15 20.74
N VAL A 217 22.03 19.96 19.71
CA VAL A 217 21.01 20.39 18.73
C VAL A 217 20.41 19.20 18.01
N GLY A 218 21.23 18.21 17.62
CA GLY A 218 20.77 16.99 16.95
C GLY A 218 19.80 16.18 17.82
N VAL A 219 20.14 15.95 19.09
CA VAL A 219 19.27 15.22 20.03
C VAL A 219 17.98 16.00 20.32
N CYS A 220 18.05 17.32 20.49
CA CYS A 220 16.84 18.15 20.64
C CYS A 220 15.91 18.03 19.42
N ALA A 221 16.45 18.04 18.20
CA ALA A 221 15.66 17.84 16.98
C ALA A 221 15.01 16.45 16.93
N LEU A 222 15.74 15.39 17.29
CA LEU A 222 15.23 14.02 17.39
C LEU A 222 14.12 13.88 18.45
N ILE A 223 14.29 14.49 19.62
CA ILE A 223 13.28 14.53 20.68
C ILE A 223 12.02 15.25 20.19
N PHE A 224 12.18 16.39 19.51
CA PHE A 224 11.03 17.13 18.99
C PHE A 224 10.30 16.34 17.89
N ILE A 225 11.03 15.61 17.04
CA ILE A 225 10.45 14.63 16.11
C ILE A 225 9.59 13.60 16.86
N LEU A 226 10.09 13.02 17.96
CA LEU A 226 9.35 12.04 18.75
C LEU A 226 8.04 12.62 19.31
N PHE A 227 8.06 13.87 19.80
CA PHE A 227 6.89 14.53 20.37
C PHE A 227 5.80 14.87 19.35
N GLN A 228 6.16 15.24 18.11
CA GLN A 228 5.16 15.54 17.07
C GLN A 228 4.64 14.31 16.32
N SER A 229 5.34 13.16 16.40
CA SER A 229 5.00 11.93 15.69
C SER A 229 3.86 11.04 16.24
N PRO A 230 3.25 11.28 17.42
CA PRO A 230 2.07 10.54 17.85
C PRO A 230 0.92 10.62 16.85
N SER A 231 0.13 9.55 16.75
CA SER A 231 -0.96 9.42 15.78
C SER A 231 -1.98 10.55 15.86
N ILE A 232 -2.22 11.07 17.06
CA ILE A 232 -3.18 12.17 17.32
C ILE A 232 -2.76 13.43 16.57
N ILE A 233 -1.50 13.85 16.71
CA ILE A 233 -0.97 15.07 16.09
C ILE A 233 -0.90 14.88 14.58
N ARG A 234 -0.37 13.73 14.12
CA ARG A 234 -0.26 13.43 12.69
C ARG A 234 -1.61 13.42 11.98
N HIS A 235 -2.66 12.88 12.59
CA HIS A 235 -3.98 12.82 11.93
C HIS A 235 -4.71 14.17 11.97
N ALA A 236 -4.46 15.01 12.98
CA ALA A 236 -5.05 16.35 13.07
C ALA A 236 -4.41 17.35 12.11
N PHE A 237 -3.08 17.30 11.94
CA PHE A 237 -2.30 18.28 11.18
C PHE A 237 -1.27 17.62 10.26
N TYR A 238 -1.70 16.68 9.42
CA TYR A 238 -0.81 15.83 8.63
C TYR A 238 0.22 16.60 7.79
N GLU A 239 -0.21 17.62 7.04
CA GLU A 239 0.68 18.40 6.16
C GLU A 239 1.75 19.16 6.95
N ILE A 240 1.35 19.77 8.08
CA ILE A 240 2.27 20.49 8.97
C ILE A 240 3.26 19.51 9.61
N PHE A 241 2.74 18.41 10.16
CA PHE A 241 3.55 17.33 10.74
C PHE A 241 4.62 16.85 9.73
N LEU A 242 4.22 16.55 8.50
CA LEU A 242 5.13 16.01 7.49
C LEU A 242 6.24 17.01 7.13
N GLY A 243 5.88 18.29 6.94
CA GLY A 243 6.86 19.35 6.64
C GLY A 243 7.84 19.59 7.79
N VAL A 244 7.34 19.76 9.02
CA VAL A 244 8.17 19.98 10.21
C VAL A 244 9.07 18.77 10.48
N HIS A 245 8.56 17.55 10.32
CA HIS A 245 9.35 16.32 10.48
C HIS A 245 10.53 16.25 9.51
N GLN A 246 10.32 16.61 8.23
CA GLN A 246 11.41 16.62 7.25
C GLN A 246 12.46 17.68 7.58
N ILE A 247 12.05 18.90 7.97
CA ILE A 247 12.99 19.97 8.36
C ILE A 247 13.84 19.53 9.55
N LEU A 248 13.23 18.96 10.58
CA LEU A 248 13.97 18.48 11.76
C LEU A 248 14.88 17.30 11.42
N ALA A 249 14.46 16.41 10.52
CA ALA A 249 15.31 15.31 10.07
C ALA A 249 16.56 15.83 9.33
N ILE A 250 16.43 16.89 8.52
CA ILE A 250 17.57 17.58 7.90
C ILE A 250 18.47 18.18 8.97
N ILE A 251 17.91 18.91 9.94
CA ILE A 251 18.67 19.55 11.04
C ILE A 251 19.42 18.49 11.85
N ALA A 252 18.75 17.42 12.27
CA ALA A 252 19.35 16.32 13.02
C ALA A 252 20.49 15.67 12.21
N THR A 253 20.26 15.36 10.93
CA THR A 253 21.28 14.73 10.07
C THR A 253 22.50 15.63 9.87
N ALA A 254 22.29 16.93 9.59
CA ALA A 254 23.37 17.88 9.38
C ALA A 254 24.19 18.14 10.65
N THR A 255 23.53 18.23 11.80
CA THR A 255 24.20 18.44 13.09
C THR A 255 24.93 17.19 13.56
N VAL A 256 24.36 15.99 13.39
CA VAL A 256 25.06 14.72 13.66
C VAL A 256 26.25 14.54 12.72
N TRP A 257 26.17 14.96 11.45
CA TRP A 257 27.33 14.94 10.54
C TRP A 257 28.51 15.76 11.07
N ILE A 258 28.25 16.95 11.62
CA ILE A 258 29.28 17.80 12.21
C ILE A 258 29.77 17.20 13.54
N HIS A 259 28.86 16.64 14.35
CA HIS A 259 29.18 15.99 15.62
C HIS A 259 30.14 14.80 15.43
N LEU A 260 29.98 14.03 14.37
CA LEU A 260 30.80 12.86 14.04
C LEU A 260 32.09 13.19 13.28
N LYS A 261 32.46 14.47 13.13
CA LYS A 261 33.62 14.86 12.32
C LYS A 261 34.90 14.17 12.83
N GLY A 262 35.51 13.36 11.97
CA GLY A 262 36.74 12.61 12.29
C GLY A 262 36.50 11.24 12.94
N MET A 263 35.24 10.81 13.07
CA MET A 263 34.87 9.51 13.62
C MET A 263 34.45 8.52 12.52
N PRO A 264 34.67 7.20 12.68
CA PRO A 264 34.31 6.20 11.68
C PRO A 264 32.80 6.13 11.42
N GLN A 265 31.96 6.43 12.43
CA GLN A 265 30.50 6.46 12.35
C GLN A 265 29.98 7.48 11.31
N GLN A 266 30.78 8.47 10.94
CA GLN A 266 30.44 9.42 9.88
C GLN A 266 30.19 8.71 8.53
N ARG A 267 30.86 7.57 8.29
CA ARG A 267 30.62 6.73 7.09
C ARG A 267 29.26 6.03 7.13
N LEU A 268 28.80 5.62 8.31
CA LEU A 268 27.47 5.03 8.48
C LEU A 268 26.38 6.07 8.17
N LEU A 269 26.56 7.29 8.69
CA LEU A 269 25.65 8.40 8.39
C LEU A 269 25.65 8.75 6.89
N ALA A 270 26.81 8.70 6.22
CA ALA A 270 26.88 8.87 4.77
C ALA A 270 26.01 7.84 4.02
N GLY A 271 25.98 6.59 4.49
CA GLY A 271 25.09 5.55 3.97
C GLY A 271 23.61 5.90 4.12
N ALA A 272 23.19 6.39 5.30
CA ALA A 272 21.82 6.84 5.52
C ALA A 272 21.43 8.01 4.60
N ILE A 273 22.31 9.02 4.49
CA ILE A 273 22.15 10.16 3.59
C ILE A 273 22.02 9.69 2.13
N ALA A 274 22.86 8.75 1.70
CA ALA A 274 22.81 8.20 0.34
C ALA A 274 21.45 7.52 0.07
N CYS A 275 20.95 6.68 0.99
CA CYS A 275 19.62 6.07 0.85
C CYS A 275 18.53 7.13 0.67
N TRP A 276 18.58 8.23 1.43
CA TRP A 276 17.58 9.29 1.33
C TRP A 276 17.68 10.08 0.03
N ILE A 277 18.88 10.49 -0.38
CA ILE A 277 19.09 11.24 -1.61
C ILE A 277 18.66 10.41 -2.82
N VAL A 278 19.02 9.12 -2.88
CA VAL A 278 18.64 8.23 -3.97
C VAL A 278 17.12 8.11 -4.07
N GLU A 279 16.42 7.93 -2.95
CA GLU A 279 14.95 7.87 -2.95
C GLU A 279 14.30 9.17 -3.45
N ARG A 280 14.81 10.33 -3.00
CA ARG A 280 14.32 11.65 -3.43
C ARG A 280 14.60 11.91 -4.91
N ALA A 281 15.79 11.58 -5.39
CA ALA A 281 16.16 11.69 -6.79
C ALA A 281 15.29 10.79 -7.66
N TRP A 282 15.06 9.54 -7.25
CA TRP A 282 14.18 8.62 -7.97
C TRP A 282 12.74 9.14 -8.05
N ARG A 283 12.22 9.70 -6.95
CA ARG A 283 10.88 10.29 -6.93
C ARG A 283 10.76 11.48 -7.87
N PHE A 284 11.72 12.41 -7.82
CA PHE A 284 11.74 13.57 -8.71
C PHE A 284 11.85 13.13 -10.17
N TRP A 285 12.74 12.19 -10.47
CA TRP A 285 12.88 11.62 -11.80
C TRP A 285 11.58 10.97 -12.29
N SER A 286 10.92 10.13 -11.47
CA SER A 286 9.63 9.51 -11.81
C SER A 286 8.53 10.55 -12.04
N LEU A 287 8.47 11.62 -11.23
CA LEU A 287 7.51 12.71 -11.42
C LEU A 287 7.76 13.46 -12.73
N ALA A 288 9.01 13.80 -13.02
CA ALA A 288 9.38 14.52 -14.23
C ALA A 288 9.12 13.69 -15.49
N THR A 289 9.59 12.44 -15.52
CA THR A 289 9.47 11.59 -16.72
C THR A 289 8.04 11.18 -17.02
N ARG A 290 7.19 10.97 -16.01
CA ARG A 290 5.78 10.54 -16.21
C ARG A 290 4.84 11.67 -16.59
N ASN A 291 5.16 12.91 -16.21
CA ASN A 291 4.26 14.06 -16.41
C ASN A 291 4.75 15.06 -17.46
N VAL A 292 5.95 14.86 -18.01
CA VAL A 292 6.54 15.69 -19.07
C VAL A 292 6.81 14.83 -20.31
N GLY A 293 6.34 15.28 -21.47
CA GLY A 293 6.42 14.56 -22.74
C GLY A 293 5.65 15.30 -23.83
N HIS A 294 4.77 14.60 -24.54
CA HIS A 294 3.91 15.17 -25.59
C HIS A 294 2.81 16.14 -25.06
N GLY A 295 2.79 16.39 -23.75
CA GLY A 295 1.83 17.29 -23.11
C GLY A 295 2.00 17.29 -21.59
N VAL A 296 1.05 17.93 -20.90
CA VAL A 296 0.96 17.96 -19.44
C VAL A 296 -0.22 17.11 -19.01
N THR A 297 -0.04 16.30 -17.96
CA THR A 297 -1.13 15.52 -17.38
C THR A 297 -2.28 16.42 -16.94
N LYS A 298 -3.49 16.15 -17.45
CA LYS A 298 -4.72 16.87 -17.11
C LYS A 298 -5.63 15.98 -16.26
N ALA A 299 -6.35 16.61 -15.34
CA ALA A 299 -7.36 15.98 -14.51
C ALA A 299 -8.70 16.66 -14.73
N GLU A 300 -9.69 15.90 -15.16
CA GLU A 300 -11.10 16.30 -15.14
C GLU A 300 -11.71 15.79 -13.84
N VAL A 301 -12.31 16.69 -13.07
CA VAL A 301 -12.89 16.41 -11.75
C VAL A 301 -14.39 16.65 -11.83
N GLU A 302 -15.18 15.64 -11.51
CA GLU A 302 -16.64 15.64 -11.51
C GLU A 302 -17.16 15.34 -10.10
N ALA A 303 -18.07 16.17 -9.59
CA ALA A 303 -18.79 15.88 -8.35
C ALA A 303 -19.82 14.76 -8.57
N LEU A 304 -19.85 13.79 -7.65
CA LEU A 304 -20.78 12.66 -7.66
C LEU A 304 -21.67 12.67 -6.40
N PRO A 305 -22.88 12.07 -6.47
CA PRO A 305 -23.72 11.84 -5.30
C PRO A 305 -23.00 11.06 -4.19
N GLY A 306 -23.39 11.29 -2.93
CA GLY A 306 -22.80 10.59 -1.78
C GLY A 306 -21.40 11.09 -1.39
N ASP A 307 -21.12 12.39 -1.55
CA ASP A 307 -19.88 13.04 -1.10
C ASP A 307 -18.62 12.41 -1.74
N ALA A 308 -18.62 12.22 -3.06
CA ALA A 308 -17.47 11.70 -3.80
C ALA A 308 -17.19 12.56 -5.04
N VAL A 309 -15.95 12.46 -5.54
CA VAL A 309 -15.56 13.01 -6.84
C VAL A 309 -15.01 11.91 -7.73
N ARG A 310 -15.33 11.96 -9.02
CA ARG A 310 -14.65 11.20 -10.05
C ARG A 310 -13.53 12.06 -10.63
N VAL A 311 -12.32 11.52 -10.66
CA VAL A 311 -11.18 12.17 -11.31
C VAL A 311 -10.75 11.34 -12.50
N THR A 312 -10.83 11.90 -13.69
CA THR A 312 -10.36 11.27 -14.93
C THR A 312 -9.06 11.93 -15.36
N LEU A 313 -7.98 11.15 -15.31
CA LEU A 313 -6.63 11.57 -15.65
C LEU A 313 -6.35 11.29 -17.13
N ARG A 314 -6.00 12.34 -17.86
CA ARG A 314 -5.40 12.27 -19.20
C ARG A 314 -3.89 12.41 -19.03
N LEU A 315 -3.20 11.26 -19.04
CA LEU A 315 -1.78 11.17 -18.70
C LEU A 315 -0.90 11.62 -19.87
N ALA A 316 0.16 12.38 -19.58
CA ALA A 316 1.16 12.73 -20.59
C ALA A 316 1.89 11.50 -21.15
N ARG A 317 2.12 10.49 -20.29
CA ARG A 317 2.66 9.18 -20.67
C ARG A 317 1.83 8.07 -20.03
N PRO A 318 0.82 7.53 -20.72
CA PRO A 318 0.00 6.45 -20.17
C PRO A 318 0.80 5.14 -20.06
N TRP A 319 0.37 4.27 -19.15
CA TRP A 319 0.91 2.92 -18.98
C TRP A 319 -0.20 1.88 -19.02
N GLN A 320 0.18 0.61 -19.13
CA GLN A 320 -0.76 -0.50 -19.03
C GLN A 320 -1.26 -0.66 -17.58
N PHE A 321 -2.53 -0.33 -17.40
CA PHE A 321 -3.21 -0.45 -16.11
C PHE A 321 -3.28 -1.91 -15.64
N LYS A 322 -2.93 -2.16 -14.38
CA LYS A 322 -3.10 -3.46 -13.70
C LYS A 322 -3.98 -3.30 -12.46
N PRO A 323 -4.85 -4.28 -12.13
CA PRO A 323 -5.62 -4.27 -10.90
C PRO A 323 -4.75 -4.16 -9.63
N GLY A 324 -5.30 -3.52 -8.59
CA GLY A 324 -4.59 -3.26 -7.33
C GLY A 324 -3.59 -2.10 -7.37
N GLN A 325 -3.45 -1.40 -8.50
CA GLN A 325 -2.57 -0.23 -8.60
C GLN A 325 -3.15 1.00 -7.91
N HIS A 326 -2.26 1.80 -7.32
CA HIS A 326 -2.56 3.14 -6.84
C HIS A 326 -1.51 4.14 -7.31
N VAL A 327 -1.84 5.44 -7.23
CA VAL A 327 -0.95 6.54 -7.58
C VAL A 327 -0.97 7.60 -6.50
N TYR A 328 0.11 8.37 -6.40
CA TYR A 328 0.11 9.62 -5.67
C TYR A 328 -0.16 10.76 -6.64
N MET A 329 -1.22 11.52 -6.36
CA MET A 329 -1.65 12.64 -7.19
C MET A 329 -1.32 13.98 -6.51
N TYR A 330 -0.82 14.90 -7.31
CA TYR A 330 -0.61 16.30 -6.98
C TYR A 330 -1.58 17.13 -7.82
N MET A 331 -2.26 18.10 -7.22
CA MET A 331 -3.16 19.01 -7.93
C MET A 331 -2.93 20.44 -7.43
N PRO A 332 -2.00 21.20 -8.03
CA PRO A 332 -1.59 22.52 -7.52
C PRO A 332 -2.73 23.52 -7.36
N SER A 333 -3.79 23.41 -8.17
CA SER A 333 -4.94 24.29 -8.10
C SER A 333 -5.90 23.98 -6.94
N VAL A 334 -5.68 22.87 -6.22
CA VAL A 334 -6.41 22.48 -5.00
C VAL A 334 -5.47 22.52 -3.80
N GLY A 335 -4.29 21.92 -3.90
CA GLY A 335 -3.27 21.94 -2.84
C GLY A 335 -1.88 22.00 -3.45
N LEU A 336 -1.16 23.08 -3.15
CA LEU A 336 0.17 23.33 -3.71
C LEU A 336 1.18 22.32 -3.14
N TRP A 337 1.79 21.51 -4.02
CA TRP A 337 2.84 20.50 -3.70
C TRP A 337 2.48 19.41 -2.68
N THR A 338 1.20 19.25 -2.34
CA THR A 338 0.73 18.12 -1.51
C THR A 338 0.49 16.88 -2.39
N SER A 339 0.84 15.70 -1.86
CA SER A 339 0.73 14.42 -2.59
C SER A 339 -0.22 13.47 -1.87
N HIS A 340 -1.26 13.00 -2.55
CA HIS A 340 -2.29 12.15 -1.93
C HIS A 340 -2.43 10.82 -2.67
N PRO A 341 -2.45 9.67 -1.96
CA PRO A 341 -2.60 8.35 -2.57
C PRO A 341 -4.05 8.06 -2.96
N PHE A 342 -4.27 7.55 -4.18
CA PHE A 342 -5.58 7.09 -4.63
C PHE A 342 -5.48 5.82 -5.47
N SER A 343 -6.37 4.86 -5.22
CA SER A 343 -6.48 3.63 -6.02
C SER A 343 -7.01 3.94 -7.41
N LEU A 344 -6.37 3.36 -8.43
CA LEU A 344 -6.83 3.40 -9.81
C LEU A 344 -8.03 2.46 -9.96
N ALA A 345 -9.18 3.02 -10.30
CA ALA A 345 -10.44 2.28 -10.33
C ALA A 345 -10.80 1.79 -11.74
N TRP A 346 -10.33 2.49 -12.78
CA TRP A 346 -10.64 2.14 -14.16
C TRP A 346 -9.63 2.73 -15.15
N SER A 347 -9.59 2.14 -16.34
CA SER A 347 -8.85 2.69 -17.48
C SER A 347 -9.59 2.42 -18.76
N GLU A 348 -9.70 3.46 -19.59
CA GLU A 348 -10.34 3.45 -20.90
C GLU A 348 -9.34 3.90 -21.97
N GLU A 349 -9.52 3.40 -23.19
CA GLU A 349 -8.82 3.84 -24.39
C GLU A 349 -9.82 4.68 -25.17
N GLN A 350 -9.66 6.01 -25.16
CA GLN A 350 -10.43 6.90 -26.00
C GLN A 350 -9.69 7.12 -27.31
N THR A 351 -10.39 6.96 -28.43
CA THR A 351 -9.98 7.55 -29.70
C THR A 351 -10.39 9.01 -29.66
N ASP A 352 -9.41 9.93 -29.65
CA ASP A 352 -9.70 11.35 -29.80
C ASP A 352 -10.38 11.56 -31.16
N LEU A 353 -11.69 11.81 -31.16
CA LEU A 353 -12.36 12.39 -32.32
C LEU A 353 -11.94 13.86 -32.38
N PRO A 354 -11.47 14.36 -33.52
CA PRO A 354 -11.10 15.77 -33.64
C PRO A 354 -12.33 16.62 -33.33
N THR A 355 -12.19 17.49 -32.32
CA THR A 355 -13.13 18.53 -31.94
C THR A 355 -13.70 19.21 -33.19
N GLU A 356 -15.02 19.39 -33.29
CA GLU A 356 -15.78 19.97 -34.43
C GLU A 356 -15.39 21.41 -34.86
N LYS A 357 -14.23 21.93 -34.45
CA LYS A 357 -13.69 23.24 -34.87
C LYS A 357 -12.32 23.16 -35.56
N GLY A 358 -11.95 22.01 -36.12
CA GLY A 358 -10.78 21.85 -36.98
C GLY A 358 -11.18 21.38 -38.38
N LEU A 359 -10.60 21.98 -39.41
CA LEU A 359 -10.79 21.69 -40.83
C LEU A 359 -10.75 20.18 -41.15
N PRO A 360 -11.42 19.71 -42.24
CA PRO A 360 -11.39 18.31 -42.63
C PRO A 360 -9.96 17.90 -43.00
N MET A 361 -9.33 17.10 -42.14
CA MET A 361 -7.99 16.57 -42.35
C MET A 361 -7.99 15.52 -43.46
N VAL A 362 -6.97 15.63 -44.31
CA VAL A 362 -6.65 14.71 -45.40
C VAL A 362 -6.47 13.29 -44.83
N ARG A 363 -6.77 12.26 -45.64
CA ARG A 363 -6.77 10.80 -45.35
C ARG A 363 -5.47 10.22 -44.75
N GLN A 364 -4.48 11.04 -44.37
CA GLN A 364 -3.15 10.61 -43.92
C GLN A 364 -2.95 10.64 -42.39
N ASP A 365 -3.87 11.23 -41.62
CA ASP A 365 -3.86 11.19 -40.14
C ASP A 365 -4.71 10.04 -39.57
N MET A 366 -4.59 8.84 -40.16
CA MET A 366 -5.23 7.61 -39.67
C MET A 366 -4.63 7.08 -38.35
N PHE A 367 -3.59 7.72 -37.81
CA PHE A 367 -3.10 7.48 -36.46
C PHE A 367 -3.77 8.44 -35.47
N ALA A 368 -5.08 8.32 -35.29
CA ALA A 368 -5.75 8.99 -34.18
C ALA A 368 -5.03 8.62 -32.88
N SER A 369 -4.45 9.61 -32.20
CA SER A 369 -3.78 9.42 -30.91
C SER A 369 -4.78 8.79 -29.95
N ARG A 370 -4.56 7.52 -29.61
CA ARG A 370 -5.39 6.82 -28.63
C ARG A 370 -5.01 7.34 -27.26
N THR A 371 -5.84 8.20 -26.69
CA THR A 371 -5.62 8.73 -25.35
C THR A 371 -6.16 7.74 -24.33
N ARG A 372 -5.23 7.08 -23.63
CA ARG A 372 -5.59 6.21 -22.51
C ARG A 372 -5.86 7.07 -21.29
N THR A 373 -7.07 7.00 -20.76
CA THR A 373 -7.47 7.67 -19.52
C THR A 373 -7.41 6.71 -18.34
N MET A 374 -7.23 7.28 -17.15
CA MET A 374 -7.30 6.55 -15.89
C MET A 374 -8.26 7.26 -14.94
N SER A 375 -9.19 6.51 -14.34
CA SER A 375 -10.20 7.09 -13.47
C SER A 375 -10.02 6.67 -12.02
N LEU A 376 -10.25 7.63 -11.14
CA LEU A 376 -10.26 7.51 -9.69
C LEU A 376 -11.67 7.87 -9.19
N ILE A 377 -12.13 7.22 -8.12
CA ILE A 377 -13.22 7.77 -7.30
C ILE A 377 -12.62 8.11 -5.95
N ILE A 378 -12.82 9.35 -5.51
CA ILE A 378 -12.24 9.88 -4.30
C ILE A 378 -13.39 10.32 -3.39
N ARG A 379 -13.45 9.76 -2.18
CA ARG A 379 -14.43 10.19 -1.18
C ARG A 379 -14.00 11.52 -0.58
N ARG A 380 -14.95 12.44 -0.43
CA ARG A 380 -14.76 13.69 0.31
C ARG A 380 -14.44 13.40 1.77
N ARG A 381 -13.27 13.86 2.19
CA ARG A 381 -12.79 13.96 3.58
C ARG A 381 -12.35 15.40 3.83
N THR A 382 -11.80 15.69 5.00
CA THR A 382 -11.25 17.02 5.35
C THR A 382 -10.04 17.39 4.49
N GLY A 383 -9.73 18.69 4.41
CA GLY A 383 -8.52 19.18 3.72
C GLY A 383 -8.62 19.09 2.19
N PHE A 384 -7.60 18.50 1.55
CA PHE A 384 -7.43 18.46 0.09
C PHE A 384 -8.67 17.95 -0.66
N THR A 385 -9.28 16.86 -0.21
CA THR A 385 -10.46 16.28 -0.88
C THR A 385 -11.75 17.10 -0.69
N ASP A 386 -11.88 17.84 0.41
CA ASP A 386 -13.03 18.75 0.62
C ASP A 386 -12.93 19.95 -0.33
N GLN A 387 -11.73 20.52 -0.45
CA GLN A 387 -11.46 21.61 -1.38
C GLN A 387 -11.69 21.18 -2.84
N MET A 388 -11.25 19.96 -3.19
CA MET A 388 -11.51 19.38 -4.51
C MET A 388 -13.01 19.23 -4.79
N PHE A 389 -13.77 18.68 -3.84
CA PHE A 389 -15.22 18.49 -3.98
C PHE A 389 -15.95 19.82 -4.11
N LYS A 390 -15.71 20.78 -3.21
CA LYS A 390 -16.35 22.11 -3.24
C LYS A 390 -16.06 22.85 -4.54
N LYS A 391 -14.83 22.74 -5.05
CA LYS A 391 -14.43 23.35 -6.32
C LYS A 391 -15.18 22.73 -7.51
N ALA A 392 -15.42 21.43 -7.49
CA ALA A 392 -16.25 20.75 -8.51
C ALA A 392 -17.72 21.14 -8.40
N GLU A 393 -18.27 21.19 -7.18
CA GLU A 393 -19.67 21.50 -6.91
C GLU A 393 -20.07 22.90 -7.41
N VAL A 394 -19.19 23.90 -7.24
CA VAL A 394 -19.46 25.30 -7.67
C VAL A 394 -19.20 25.50 -9.16
N ALA A 395 -18.46 24.61 -9.82
CA ALA A 395 -18.14 24.74 -11.24
C ALA A 395 -19.37 24.45 -12.12
N PRO A 396 -19.51 25.11 -13.28
CA PRO A 396 -20.62 24.84 -14.21
C PRO A 396 -20.70 23.35 -14.58
N GLY A 397 -21.88 22.76 -14.41
CA GLY A 397 -22.10 21.34 -14.67
C GLY A 397 -21.49 20.39 -13.63
N GLY A 398 -21.02 20.90 -12.48
CA GLY A 398 -20.41 20.09 -11.42
C GLY A 398 -19.02 19.56 -11.77
N LYS A 399 -18.34 20.18 -12.74
CA LYS A 399 -17.08 19.70 -13.30
C LYS A 399 -16.06 20.81 -13.53
N PHE A 400 -14.78 20.51 -13.30
CA PHE A 400 -13.68 21.38 -13.73
C PHE A 400 -12.50 20.57 -14.25
N VAL A 401 -11.67 21.21 -15.09
CA VAL A 401 -10.43 20.63 -15.62
C VAL A 401 -9.24 21.40 -15.08
N THR A 402 -8.20 20.69 -14.66
CA THR A 402 -6.96 21.30 -14.17
C THR A 402 -5.73 20.47 -14.50
N THR A 403 -4.55 21.00 -14.19
CA THR A 403 -3.28 20.26 -14.28
C THR A 403 -3.10 19.40 -13.03
N ALA A 404 -2.65 18.16 -13.22
CA ALA A 404 -2.27 17.26 -12.14
C ALA A 404 -0.90 16.63 -12.44
N PHE A 405 -0.17 16.23 -11.40
CA PHE A 405 1.02 15.40 -11.53
C PHE A 405 0.77 14.05 -10.87
N VAL A 406 1.22 12.99 -11.53
CA VAL A 406 0.98 11.60 -11.12
C VAL A 406 2.31 10.90 -10.87
N GLU A 407 2.47 10.37 -9.67
CA GLU A 407 3.59 9.54 -9.22
C GLU A 407 3.08 8.11 -9.03
N GLY A 408 3.74 7.11 -9.63
CA GLY A 408 3.26 5.73 -9.70
C GLY A 408 3.09 5.29 -11.17
N PRO A 409 2.66 4.05 -11.43
CA PRO A 409 1.84 3.24 -10.53
C PRO A 409 2.67 2.57 -9.43
N TYR A 410 2.02 2.40 -8.28
CA TYR A 410 2.51 1.63 -7.16
C TYR A 410 1.58 0.45 -6.89
N GLY A 411 2.17 -0.65 -6.42
CA GLY A 411 1.45 -1.90 -6.16
C GLY A 411 0.94 -2.57 -7.44
N SER A 412 0.53 -3.81 -7.29
CA SER A 412 -0.30 -4.55 -8.24
C SER A 412 -0.67 -5.86 -7.58
N GLN A 413 -1.85 -6.38 -7.86
CA GLN A 413 -2.26 -7.68 -7.35
C GLN A 413 -2.94 -8.49 -8.45
N SER A 414 -2.63 -9.77 -8.53
CA SER A 414 -3.30 -10.71 -9.42
C SER A 414 -3.98 -11.80 -8.63
N PHE A 415 -5.19 -12.15 -9.05
CA PHE A 415 -5.95 -13.28 -8.52
C PHE A 415 -6.15 -14.40 -9.54
N HIS A 416 -5.44 -14.35 -10.69
CA HIS A 416 -5.64 -15.27 -11.81
C HIS A 416 -5.41 -16.74 -11.44
N SER A 417 -4.52 -17.00 -10.48
CA SER A 417 -4.14 -18.35 -10.05
C SER A 417 -5.11 -19.01 -9.08
N TYR A 418 -6.05 -18.25 -8.50
CA TYR A 418 -7.05 -18.78 -7.58
C TYR A 418 -8.26 -19.29 -8.36
N GLY A 419 -8.82 -20.42 -7.94
CA GLY A 419 -10.05 -20.94 -8.52
C GLY A 419 -11.29 -20.19 -8.02
N THR A 420 -11.27 -19.73 -6.77
CA THR A 420 -12.35 -18.95 -6.14
C THR A 420 -11.82 -17.64 -5.59
N VAL A 421 -12.49 -16.52 -5.90
CA VAL A 421 -12.08 -15.19 -5.46
C VAL A 421 -13.26 -14.49 -4.80
N MET A 422 -13.12 -14.11 -3.53
CA MET A 422 -14.06 -13.27 -2.81
C MET A 422 -13.49 -11.88 -2.62
N LEU A 423 -14.21 -10.87 -3.09
CA LEU A 423 -13.78 -9.47 -3.04
C LEU A 423 -14.74 -8.69 -2.15
N PHE A 424 -14.30 -8.34 -0.94
CA PHE A 424 -15.05 -7.51 -0.01
C PHE A 424 -14.69 -6.02 -0.20
N ALA A 425 -15.73 -5.20 -0.37
CA ALA A 425 -15.62 -3.76 -0.46
C ALA A 425 -16.58 -3.08 0.52
N ALA A 426 -16.15 -2.00 1.17
CA ALA A 426 -17.06 -1.09 1.87
C ALA A 426 -16.89 0.36 1.40
N GLY A 427 -18.00 0.99 1.02
CA GLY A 427 -18.00 2.35 0.50
C GLY A 427 -17.00 2.47 -0.66
N ILE A 428 -16.04 3.38 -0.52
CA ILE A 428 -15.07 3.72 -1.57
C ILE A 428 -14.08 2.60 -1.88
N GLY A 429 -13.91 1.61 -0.98
CA GLY A 429 -13.00 0.47 -1.21
C GLY A 429 -13.37 -0.39 -2.44
N ILE A 430 -14.54 -0.14 -3.04
CA ILE A 430 -14.94 -0.70 -4.33
C ILE A 430 -13.97 -0.32 -5.47
N THR A 431 -13.27 0.81 -5.37
CA THR A 431 -12.28 1.25 -6.37
C THR A 431 -11.12 0.27 -6.52
N HIS A 432 -10.75 -0.43 -5.45
CA HIS A 432 -9.74 -1.49 -5.50
C HIS A 432 -10.32 -2.76 -6.14
N GLN A 433 -11.55 -3.14 -5.81
CA GLN A 433 -12.13 -4.43 -6.21
C GLN A 433 -12.66 -4.47 -7.65
N VAL A 434 -13.23 -3.37 -8.17
CA VAL A 434 -13.82 -3.33 -9.53
C VAL A 434 -12.81 -3.67 -10.63
N PRO A 435 -11.57 -3.17 -10.63
CA PRO A 435 -10.52 -3.60 -11.55
C PRO A 435 -10.32 -5.12 -11.58
N HIS A 436 -10.29 -5.77 -10.41
CA HIS A 436 -10.12 -7.23 -10.32
C HIS A 436 -11.31 -7.96 -10.92
N VAL A 437 -12.54 -7.48 -10.71
CA VAL A 437 -13.74 -8.08 -11.31
C VAL A 437 -13.65 -8.04 -12.84
N ARG A 438 -13.34 -6.87 -13.42
CA ARG A 438 -13.20 -6.73 -14.88
C ARG A 438 -12.13 -7.67 -15.42
N ASP A 439 -10.94 -7.64 -14.81
CA ASP A 439 -9.78 -8.42 -15.24
C ASP A 439 -10.05 -9.94 -15.19
N LEU A 440 -10.62 -10.43 -14.08
CA LEU A 440 -10.91 -11.86 -13.92
C LEU A 440 -12.04 -12.35 -14.82
N VAL A 441 -13.09 -11.55 -15.04
CA VAL A 441 -14.17 -11.89 -15.99
C VAL A 441 -13.62 -11.96 -17.41
N GLN A 442 -12.78 -11.00 -17.80
CA GLN A 442 -12.14 -10.99 -19.12
C GLN A 442 -11.20 -12.19 -19.31
N ALA A 443 -10.35 -12.46 -18.32
CA ALA A 443 -9.42 -13.58 -18.35
C ALA A 443 -10.12 -14.93 -18.36
N TYR A 444 -11.28 -15.06 -17.69
CA TYR A 444 -12.09 -16.27 -17.76
C TYR A 444 -12.70 -16.49 -19.14
N ALA A 445 -13.27 -15.44 -19.75
CA ALA A 445 -13.81 -15.52 -21.10
C ALA A 445 -12.74 -15.93 -22.12
N ASN A 446 -11.51 -15.42 -21.94
CA ASN A 446 -10.36 -15.73 -22.79
C ASN A 446 -9.68 -17.06 -22.45
N GLY A 447 -10.07 -17.74 -21.37
CA GLY A 447 -9.44 -18.97 -20.91
C GLY A 447 -8.00 -18.80 -20.36
N THR A 448 -7.61 -17.59 -19.96
CA THR A 448 -6.25 -17.25 -19.54
C THR A 448 -6.03 -17.22 -18.02
N CYS A 449 -7.06 -17.49 -17.21
CA CYS A 449 -6.94 -17.61 -15.76
C CYS A 449 -7.46 -18.95 -15.22
N ALA A 450 -7.06 -19.31 -14.00
CA ALA A 450 -7.59 -20.46 -13.26
C ALA A 450 -8.93 -20.15 -12.57
N THR A 451 -9.31 -18.87 -12.43
CA THR A 451 -10.52 -18.47 -11.71
C THR A 451 -11.80 -19.00 -12.36
N ARG A 452 -12.64 -19.63 -11.56
CA ARG A 452 -13.94 -20.21 -11.96
C ARG A 452 -15.11 -19.64 -11.18
N LYS A 453 -14.84 -18.90 -10.09
CA LYS A 453 -15.87 -18.28 -9.28
C LYS A 453 -15.40 -16.96 -8.67
N ILE A 454 -16.16 -15.90 -8.89
CA ILE A 454 -15.91 -14.56 -8.35
C ILE A 454 -17.15 -14.13 -7.55
N VAL A 455 -16.94 -13.76 -6.29
CA VAL A 455 -18.00 -13.23 -5.42
C VAL A 455 -17.61 -11.83 -4.97
N LEU A 456 -18.24 -10.81 -5.55
CA LEU A 456 -18.10 -9.43 -5.12
C LEU A 456 -19.12 -9.15 -4.01
N VAL A 457 -18.64 -8.81 -2.82
CA VAL A 457 -19.46 -8.37 -1.69
C VAL A 457 -19.24 -6.89 -1.45
N TRP A 458 -20.23 -6.06 -1.78
CA TRP A 458 -20.11 -4.61 -1.62
C TRP A 458 -21.12 -4.05 -0.63
N ILE A 459 -20.59 -3.41 0.41
CA ILE A 459 -21.36 -2.81 1.50
C ILE A 459 -21.41 -1.29 1.30
N ILE A 460 -22.62 -0.75 1.14
CA ILE A 460 -22.86 0.68 0.97
C ILE A 460 -23.83 1.21 2.03
N GLN A 461 -23.83 2.53 2.23
CA GLN A 461 -24.76 3.17 3.15
C GLN A 461 -26.08 3.45 2.45
N SER A 462 -26.01 3.98 1.23
CA SER A 462 -27.16 4.43 0.44
C SER A 462 -27.03 3.92 -1.00
N PRO A 463 -28.14 3.61 -1.69
CA PRO A 463 -28.13 3.21 -3.10
C PRO A 463 -27.51 4.25 -4.04
N GLU A 464 -27.44 5.53 -3.65
CA GLU A 464 -26.80 6.59 -4.45
C GLU A 464 -25.30 6.33 -4.69
N HIS A 465 -24.64 5.55 -3.82
CA HIS A 465 -23.24 5.16 -4.01
C HIS A 465 -23.03 4.24 -5.21
N LEU A 466 -24.09 3.60 -5.72
CA LEU A 466 -24.01 2.78 -6.94
C LEU A 466 -23.63 3.64 -8.16
N GLU A 467 -23.94 4.94 -8.15
CA GLU A 467 -23.59 5.88 -9.22
C GLU A 467 -22.08 6.02 -9.43
N TRP A 468 -21.28 5.78 -8.38
CA TRP A 468 -19.83 5.93 -8.43
C TRP A 468 -19.19 5.11 -9.54
N ILE A 469 -19.67 3.88 -9.70
CA ILE A 469 -19.13 2.89 -10.62
C ILE A 469 -20.15 2.43 -11.67
N ARG A 470 -21.35 3.04 -11.72
CA ARG A 470 -22.43 2.61 -12.63
C ARG A 470 -21.94 2.39 -14.06
N PRO A 471 -21.21 3.32 -14.71
CA PRO A 471 -20.75 3.12 -16.09
C PRO A 471 -19.87 1.87 -16.25
N TRP A 472 -18.97 1.64 -15.29
CA TRP A 472 -18.04 0.50 -15.30
C TRP A 472 -18.76 -0.82 -15.01
N MET A 473 -19.73 -0.78 -14.09
CA MET A 473 -20.55 -1.95 -13.77
C MET A 473 -21.42 -2.35 -14.96
N THR A 474 -21.99 -1.40 -15.70
CA THR A 474 -22.73 -1.68 -16.94
C THR A 474 -21.83 -2.39 -17.96
N GLN A 475 -20.59 -1.94 -18.13
CA GLN A 475 -19.61 -2.60 -19.00
C GLN A 475 -19.34 -4.04 -18.52
N ILE A 476 -19.05 -4.25 -17.23
CA ILE A 476 -18.82 -5.59 -16.65
C ILE A 476 -20.03 -6.51 -16.84
N LEU A 477 -21.24 -6.00 -16.62
CA LEU A 477 -22.47 -6.79 -16.74
C LEU A 477 -22.79 -7.22 -18.17
N GLY A 478 -22.26 -6.48 -19.15
CA GLY A 478 -22.33 -6.78 -20.59
C GLY A 478 -21.21 -7.68 -21.12
N MET A 479 -20.21 -8.04 -20.31
CA MET A 479 -19.11 -8.92 -20.74
C MET A 479 -19.56 -10.36 -20.98
N ASP A 480 -18.91 -11.02 -21.94
CA ASP A 480 -19.16 -12.42 -22.28
C ASP A 480 -18.94 -13.35 -21.09
N ARG A 481 -19.79 -14.37 -20.97
CA ARG A 481 -19.73 -15.43 -19.94
C ARG A 481 -19.67 -14.93 -18.49
N ARG A 482 -19.91 -13.63 -18.24
CA ARG A 482 -19.85 -13.06 -16.89
C ARG A 482 -20.85 -13.72 -15.92
N ARG A 483 -22.00 -14.20 -16.42
CA ARG A 483 -23.02 -14.91 -15.63
C ARG A 483 -22.53 -16.26 -15.10
N ASP A 484 -21.55 -16.87 -15.76
CA ASP A 484 -21.00 -18.18 -15.39
C ASP A 484 -20.07 -18.08 -14.18
N ILE A 485 -19.41 -16.93 -14.01
CA ILE A 485 -18.32 -16.77 -13.06
C ILE A 485 -18.59 -15.72 -11.97
N LEU A 486 -19.33 -14.65 -12.26
CA LEU A 486 -19.48 -13.49 -11.37
C LEU A 486 -20.83 -13.49 -10.63
N LYS A 487 -20.73 -13.41 -9.30
CA LYS A 487 -21.84 -13.14 -8.39
C LYS A 487 -21.59 -11.84 -7.62
N ILE A 488 -22.59 -10.97 -7.58
CA ILE A 488 -22.53 -9.68 -6.88
C ILE A 488 -23.55 -9.69 -5.75
N LEU A 489 -23.08 -9.42 -4.53
CA LEU A 489 -23.89 -9.28 -3.32
C LEU A 489 -23.76 -7.84 -2.82
N LEU A 490 -24.85 -7.08 -2.89
CA LEU A 490 -24.95 -5.70 -2.44
C LEU A 490 -25.64 -5.66 -1.07
N PHE A 491 -25.00 -5.02 -0.09
CA PHE A 491 -25.54 -4.84 1.25
C PHE A 491 -25.74 -3.35 1.52
N VAL A 492 -26.99 -2.92 1.69
CA VAL A 492 -27.37 -1.52 1.93
C VAL A 492 -27.68 -1.33 3.42
N THR A 493 -26.82 -0.62 4.12
CA THR A 493 -26.87 -0.50 5.59
C THR A 493 -27.82 0.58 6.10
N ARG A 494 -28.20 1.57 5.27
CA ARG A 494 -29.16 2.65 5.61
C ARG A 494 -30.08 2.97 4.42
N PRO A 495 -30.96 2.03 4.02
CA PRO A 495 -31.92 2.29 2.94
C PRO A 495 -32.89 3.41 3.35
N ARG A 496 -33.25 4.31 2.43
CA ARG A 496 -34.30 5.32 2.71
C ARG A 496 -35.69 4.68 2.70
N SER A 497 -35.86 3.64 1.89
CA SER A 497 -37.06 2.81 1.83
C SER A 497 -36.71 1.37 1.52
N THR A 498 -37.48 0.41 2.05
CA THR A 498 -37.36 -1.02 1.68
C THR A 498 -37.62 -1.26 0.20
N LYS A 499 -38.36 -0.37 -0.48
CA LYS A 499 -38.62 -0.43 -1.92
C LYS A 499 -37.37 -0.22 -2.78
N GLU A 500 -36.31 0.38 -2.25
CA GLU A 500 -35.04 0.58 -2.95
C GLU A 500 -34.22 -0.73 -3.05
N ILE A 501 -34.60 -1.75 -2.28
CA ILE A 501 -33.89 -3.03 -2.21
C ILE A 501 -34.60 -4.02 -3.13
N HIS A 502 -34.13 -4.05 -4.37
CA HIS A 502 -34.59 -5.02 -5.36
C HIS A 502 -33.38 -5.73 -5.96
N SER A 503 -33.45 -7.06 -6.07
CA SER A 503 -32.41 -7.86 -6.72
C SER A 503 -32.68 -7.91 -8.22
N PRO A 504 -31.89 -7.20 -9.07
CA PRO A 504 -32.18 -7.13 -10.50
C PRO A 504 -31.96 -8.46 -11.24
N SER A 505 -31.20 -9.41 -10.67
CA SER A 505 -31.02 -10.74 -11.25
C SER A 505 -30.56 -11.75 -10.20
N SER A 506 -30.56 -13.05 -10.54
CA SER A 506 -29.98 -14.09 -9.68
C SER A 506 -28.48 -13.88 -9.39
N SER A 507 -27.75 -13.31 -10.35
CA SER A 507 -26.33 -12.97 -10.26
C SER A 507 -26.02 -11.67 -9.51
N VAL A 508 -27.02 -10.81 -9.28
CA VAL A 508 -26.86 -9.50 -8.62
C VAL A 508 -27.96 -9.37 -7.57
N GLN A 509 -27.60 -9.64 -6.33
CA GLN A 509 -28.52 -9.72 -5.21
C GLN A 509 -28.32 -8.54 -4.27
N MET A 510 -29.43 -7.94 -3.80
CA MET A 510 -29.40 -6.81 -2.87
C MET A 510 -30.07 -7.18 -1.55
N PHE A 511 -29.41 -6.85 -0.43
CA PHE A 511 -29.84 -7.18 0.92
C PHE A 511 -29.82 -5.94 1.82
N PRO A 512 -30.77 -5.80 2.76
CA PRO A 512 -30.70 -4.80 3.81
C PRO A 512 -29.67 -5.18 4.88
N GLY A 513 -29.07 -4.15 5.51
CA GLY A 513 -28.24 -4.31 6.69
C GLY A 513 -26.79 -4.69 6.40
N LYS A 514 -26.10 -5.20 7.43
CA LYS A 514 -24.70 -5.63 7.33
C LYS A 514 -24.65 -7.14 7.02
N PRO A 515 -23.70 -7.60 6.21
CA PRO A 515 -23.52 -9.03 5.96
C PRO A 515 -23.00 -9.75 7.20
N ASP A 516 -23.43 -11.00 7.38
CA ASP A 516 -22.69 -11.96 8.19
C ASP A 516 -21.49 -12.48 7.38
N VAL A 517 -20.34 -11.86 7.61
CA VAL A 517 -19.10 -12.17 6.90
C VAL A 517 -18.66 -13.62 7.10
N ALA A 518 -18.85 -14.18 8.30
CA ALA A 518 -18.44 -15.54 8.60
C ALA A 518 -19.30 -16.55 7.85
N ALA A 519 -20.63 -16.34 7.85
CA ALA A 519 -21.56 -17.19 7.11
C ALA A 519 -21.34 -17.10 5.59
N LEU A 520 -21.05 -15.91 5.05
CA LEU A 520 -20.74 -15.74 3.62
C LEU A 520 -19.49 -16.52 3.21
N ILE A 521 -18.39 -16.37 3.95
CA ILE A 521 -17.14 -17.09 3.64
C ILE A 521 -17.33 -18.59 3.81
N GLU A 522 -18.06 -19.04 4.83
CA GLU A 522 -18.36 -20.46 5.02
C GLU A 522 -19.15 -21.07 3.87
N LYS A 523 -20.20 -20.38 3.43
CA LYS A 523 -21.00 -20.80 2.28
C LYS A 523 -20.14 -20.94 1.02
N GLU A 524 -19.29 -19.96 0.75
CA GLU A 524 -18.45 -20.00 -0.43
C GLU A 524 -17.28 -21.00 -0.28
N GLN A 525 -16.80 -21.26 0.93
CA GLN A 525 -15.79 -22.28 1.23
C GLN A 525 -16.33 -23.69 0.94
N MET A 526 -17.58 -23.98 1.32
CA MET A 526 -18.21 -25.28 1.04
C MET A 526 -18.32 -25.56 -0.47
N ALA A 527 -18.46 -24.52 -1.28
CA ALA A 527 -18.59 -24.61 -2.74
C ALA A 527 -17.38 -23.96 -3.45
N GLN A 528 -16.19 -24.07 -2.84
CA GLN A 528 -14.98 -23.51 -3.43
C GLN A 528 -14.46 -24.42 -4.54
N ILE A 529 -13.80 -23.78 -5.49
CA ILE A 529 -13.09 -24.38 -6.60
C ILE A 529 -11.64 -23.93 -6.48
N GLY A 530 -10.71 -24.87 -6.44
CA GLY A 530 -9.29 -24.57 -6.24
C GLY A 530 -8.98 -23.86 -4.93
N ALA A 531 -7.82 -23.22 -4.88
CA ALA A 531 -7.49 -22.31 -3.80
C ALA A 531 -8.44 -21.09 -3.81
N MET A 532 -8.81 -20.62 -2.63
CA MET A 532 -9.65 -19.44 -2.45
C MET A 532 -8.82 -18.23 -2.03
N SER A 533 -8.99 -17.10 -2.70
CA SER A 533 -8.48 -15.81 -2.22
C SER A 533 -9.63 -14.95 -1.68
N VAL A 534 -9.42 -14.34 -0.51
CA VAL A 534 -10.34 -13.39 0.10
C VAL A 534 -9.63 -12.04 0.23
N SER A 535 -10.03 -11.08 -0.59
CA SER A 535 -9.53 -9.69 -0.54
C SER A 535 -10.54 -8.79 0.18
N VAL A 536 -10.05 -7.85 1.01
CA VAL A 536 -10.88 -6.82 1.64
C VAL A 536 -10.29 -5.43 1.48
N CYS A 537 -11.14 -4.48 1.06
CA CYS A 537 -10.82 -3.05 1.05
C CYS A 537 -12.03 -2.27 1.61
N GLY A 538 -11.88 -1.64 2.79
CA GLY A 538 -13.03 -1.06 3.46
C GLY A 538 -12.73 -0.49 4.85
N THR A 539 -13.74 -0.47 5.72
CA THR A 539 -13.56 -0.01 7.10
C THR A 539 -12.71 -1.00 7.89
N GLY A 540 -11.90 -0.51 8.85
CA GLY A 540 -11.08 -1.39 9.70
C GLY A 540 -11.88 -2.47 10.44
N SER A 541 -13.15 -2.19 10.77
CA SER A 541 -14.05 -3.20 11.35
C SER A 541 -14.37 -4.34 10.39
N LEU A 542 -14.67 -4.03 9.12
CA LEU A 542 -14.95 -5.05 8.11
C LEU A 542 -13.70 -5.88 7.85
N ALA A 543 -12.55 -5.22 7.75
CA ALA A 543 -11.25 -5.86 7.55
C ALA A 543 -10.93 -6.86 8.68
N ASP A 544 -11.14 -6.45 9.94
CA ASP A 544 -10.98 -7.33 11.11
C ASP A 544 -11.97 -8.52 11.11
N ASP A 545 -13.23 -8.30 10.70
CA ASP A 545 -14.25 -9.35 10.61
C ASP A 545 -13.92 -10.38 9.50
N VAL A 546 -13.51 -9.92 8.32
CA VAL A 546 -13.06 -10.79 7.20
C VAL A 546 -11.81 -11.55 7.59
N ARG A 547 -10.79 -10.87 8.13
CA ARG A 547 -9.55 -11.48 8.64
C ARG A 547 -9.86 -12.60 9.62
N LYS A 548 -10.71 -12.34 10.61
CA LYS A 548 -11.11 -13.35 11.59
C LYS A 548 -11.80 -14.54 10.92
N ALA A 549 -12.75 -14.27 10.03
CA ALA A 549 -13.51 -15.32 9.35
C ALA A 549 -12.62 -16.24 8.50
N VAL A 550 -11.61 -15.68 7.81
CA VAL A 550 -10.58 -16.45 7.08
C VAL A 550 -9.68 -17.22 8.04
N ARG A 551 -9.15 -16.57 9.08
CA ARG A 551 -8.29 -17.20 10.08
C ARG A 551 -8.94 -18.43 10.73
N ASP A 552 -10.24 -18.33 11.04
CA ASP A 552 -10.98 -19.42 11.68
C ASP A 552 -11.24 -20.61 10.72
N ARG A 553 -10.92 -20.47 9.42
CA ARG A 553 -11.26 -21.42 8.34
C ARG A 553 -10.08 -21.88 7.48
N CYS A 554 -8.92 -21.23 7.54
CA CYS A 554 -7.77 -21.51 6.68
C CYS A 554 -7.10 -22.89 6.91
N GLU A 555 -7.48 -23.61 7.97
CA GLU A 555 -7.08 -25.01 8.18
C GLU A 555 -8.03 -26.03 7.52
N ARG A 556 -9.25 -25.62 7.17
CA ARG A 556 -10.22 -26.54 6.55
C ARG A 556 -9.93 -26.73 5.07
N THR A 557 -9.63 -25.64 4.38
CA THR A 557 -9.29 -25.59 2.95
C THR A 557 -8.28 -24.49 2.68
N GLU A 558 -7.64 -24.51 1.52
CA GLU A 558 -6.66 -23.51 1.15
C GLU A 558 -7.33 -22.14 0.88
N ILE A 559 -7.17 -21.24 1.85
CA ILE A 559 -7.65 -19.87 1.80
C ILE A 559 -6.52 -18.91 2.11
N ASP A 560 -6.37 -17.91 1.23
CA ASP A 560 -5.46 -16.78 1.43
C ASP A 560 -6.24 -15.48 1.67
N PHE A 561 -5.65 -14.62 2.50
CA PHE A 561 -6.23 -13.35 2.89
C PHE A 561 -5.36 -12.21 2.37
N THR A 562 -5.94 -11.27 1.64
CA THR A 562 -5.30 -10.00 1.32
C THR A 562 -6.12 -8.83 1.83
N GLU A 563 -5.45 -7.83 2.33
CA GLU A 563 -6.06 -6.62 2.83
C GLU A 563 -5.39 -5.41 2.19
N GLU A 564 -6.20 -4.56 1.58
CA GLU A 564 -5.77 -3.27 1.08
C GLU A 564 -6.36 -2.18 1.97
N ALA A 565 -5.50 -1.43 2.66
CA ALA A 565 -5.90 -0.34 3.52
C ALA A 565 -4.95 0.86 3.36
N PHE A 566 -5.47 1.98 2.83
CA PHE A 566 -4.76 3.26 2.84
C PHE A 566 -4.89 3.90 4.24
N SER A 567 -4.12 3.40 5.21
CA SER A 567 -4.21 3.80 6.64
C SER A 567 -3.21 4.89 7.06
N TRP A 568 -2.54 5.56 6.12
CA TRP A 568 -1.45 6.50 6.40
C TRP A 568 -1.81 7.98 6.25
#